data_AF-A0A954YS99-F1
#
_entry.id   AF-A0A954YS99-F1
#
_cell.length_a   1.000
_cell.length_b   1.000
_cell.length_c   1.000
_cell.angle_alpha   90.00
_cell.angle_beta   90.00
_cell.angle_gamma   90.00
#
_symmetry.space_group_name_H-M   'P 1'
#
loop_
_entity.id
_entity.type
_entity.pdbx_description
1 polymer ?
#
loop_
_entity_poly.entity_id
_entity_poly.type
_entity_poly.pdbx_seq_one_letter_code
_entity_poly.pdbx_strand_id
1 'polypeptide(L)'
;MRTKYRCWMALVTCYVFACSGWSYAETDEECHQLLDEWANDPNLLGTKADYALLDSLRAEMWIGDARAIESLLEIAKFRECTLFSRTAAIHMACEYSDRESAGLIVQALSEMWDETPGKRNGIVQYAISNFSDRLADSDRSTELVELAVRMGLDINDPSCTQRYEIILNEDCPDELRRERIMGMIRSAPSDFVPLGFLDCLTVQDAIALRPLVLNHKSTDARHWTAIRVLAHFGDPVVLAYLKRWRAADSTLGRTERGWVDLAIWRIEIQHPPTKLLECLRYPEKHAYESPRWFISRAAELLPVDDVRIALEDYFLRVGKQRYVGGSIRQAVEASFPKGIMSKQGLEAFGVVRQRPTW
;
A
#
# COMPACT_ATOMS: atom_id res chain seq x y z
N MET A 1 1.48 -7.81 -38.48
CA MET A 1 2.58 -8.77 -38.73
C MET A 1 3.88 -8.35 -38.05
N ARG A 2 4.45 -7.17 -38.36
CA ARG A 2 5.76 -6.74 -37.79
C ARG A 2 5.83 -6.74 -36.25
N THR A 3 4.75 -6.39 -35.55
CA THR A 3 4.74 -6.35 -34.07
C THR A 3 4.60 -7.73 -33.44
N LYS A 4 3.81 -8.63 -34.04
CA LYS A 4 3.74 -10.04 -33.65
C LYS A 4 5.11 -10.73 -33.82
N TYR A 5 5.79 -10.45 -34.93
CA TYR A 5 7.15 -10.92 -35.18
C TYR A 5 8.15 -10.43 -34.12
N ARG A 6 8.04 -9.17 -33.66
CA ARG A 6 8.91 -8.64 -32.58
C ARG A 6 8.64 -9.26 -31.21
N CYS A 7 7.36 -9.38 -30.80
CA CYS A 7 7.03 -10.09 -29.55
C CYS A 7 7.52 -11.56 -29.59
N TRP A 8 7.44 -12.18 -30.76
CA TRP A 8 7.87 -13.56 -30.97
C TRP A 8 9.38 -13.72 -30.97
N MET A 9 10.12 -12.84 -31.66
CA MET A 9 11.58 -12.80 -31.58
C MET A 9 12.05 -12.55 -30.15
N ALA A 10 11.34 -11.74 -29.36
CA ALA A 10 11.62 -11.57 -27.94
C ALA A 10 11.34 -12.85 -27.13
N LEU A 11 10.25 -13.57 -27.38
CA LEU A 11 9.95 -14.87 -26.73
C LEU A 11 10.98 -15.95 -27.09
N VAL A 12 11.38 -16.01 -28.35
CA VAL A 12 12.45 -16.89 -28.81
C VAL A 12 13.78 -16.50 -28.20
N THR A 13 14.07 -15.20 -28.12
CA THR A 13 15.27 -14.71 -27.45
C THR A 13 15.27 -15.09 -25.96
N CYS A 14 14.12 -14.98 -25.26
CA CYS A 14 13.96 -15.50 -23.90
C CYS A 14 14.28 -16.99 -23.84
N TYR A 15 13.77 -17.78 -24.79
CA TYR A 15 13.89 -19.24 -24.78
C TYR A 15 15.33 -19.65 -25.04
N VAL A 16 15.98 -19.03 -26.02
CA VAL A 16 17.38 -19.23 -26.34
C VAL A 16 18.27 -18.86 -25.15
N PHE A 17 17.99 -17.78 -24.41
CA PHE A 17 18.77 -17.42 -23.23
C PHE A 17 18.51 -18.36 -22.05
N ALA A 18 17.26 -18.67 -21.74
CA ALA A 18 16.87 -19.55 -20.64
C ALA A 18 17.41 -20.98 -20.81
N CYS A 19 17.44 -21.49 -22.05
CA CYS A 19 17.86 -22.86 -22.38
C CYS A 19 19.37 -23.00 -22.63
N SER A 20 20.19 -21.95 -22.50
CA SER A 20 21.54 -21.95 -23.06
C SER A 20 22.57 -22.79 -22.29
N GLY A 21 22.60 -24.08 -22.65
CA GLY A 21 23.83 -24.78 -23.03
C GLY A 21 24.09 -24.77 -24.55
N TRP A 22 23.23 -24.12 -25.35
CA TRP A 22 23.27 -24.13 -26.82
C TRP A 22 24.02 -22.92 -27.40
N SER A 23 24.67 -23.10 -28.55
CA SER A 23 25.32 -22.02 -29.28
C SER A 23 24.30 -21.21 -30.09
N TYR A 24 24.50 -19.89 -30.19
CA TYR A 24 23.61 -18.97 -30.93
C TYR A 24 23.28 -19.44 -32.36
N ALA A 25 24.21 -20.16 -33.00
CA ALA A 25 24.08 -20.68 -34.36
C ALA A 25 23.10 -21.86 -34.50
N GLU A 26 23.03 -22.75 -33.51
CA GLU A 26 22.12 -23.91 -33.54
C GLU A 26 20.67 -23.48 -33.28
N THR A 27 20.48 -22.47 -32.44
CA THR A 27 19.18 -21.86 -32.18
C THR A 27 18.65 -21.04 -33.36
N ASP A 28 19.52 -20.47 -34.21
CA ASP A 28 19.09 -19.64 -35.34
C ASP A 28 18.34 -20.46 -36.40
N GLU A 29 18.84 -21.66 -36.72
CA GLU A 29 18.26 -22.54 -37.76
C GLU A 29 16.91 -23.14 -37.31
N GLU A 30 16.82 -23.67 -36.08
CA GLU A 30 15.56 -24.18 -35.54
C GLU A 30 14.52 -23.07 -35.35
N CYS A 31 14.94 -21.87 -34.93
CA CYS A 31 14.03 -20.73 -34.83
C CYS A 31 13.54 -20.28 -36.21
N HIS A 32 14.40 -20.28 -37.23
CA HIS A 32 14.01 -19.99 -38.60
C HIS A 32 13.06 -21.05 -39.18
N GLN A 33 13.27 -22.33 -38.86
CA GLN A 33 12.40 -23.42 -39.30
C GLN A 33 11.01 -23.34 -38.64
N LEU A 34 10.96 -23.09 -37.33
CA LEU A 34 9.71 -22.85 -36.60
C LEU A 34 8.99 -21.58 -37.08
N LEU A 35 9.75 -20.51 -37.40
CA LEU A 35 9.21 -19.29 -38.03
C LEU A 35 8.53 -19.59 -39.36
N ASP A 36 9.17 -20.40 -40.20
CA ASP A 36 8.64 -20.76 -41.51
C ASP A 36 7.40 -21.65 -41.39
N GLU A 37 7.39 -22.61 -40.47
CA GLU A 37 6.20 -23.44 -40.21
C GLU A 37 5.01 -22.61 -39.72
N TRP A 38 5.24 -21.59 -38.89
CA TRP A 38 4.17 -20.79 -38.27
C TRP A 38 3.75 -19.58 -39.11
N ALA A 39 4.64 -19.01 -39.92
CA ALA A 39 4.30 -17.98 -40.90
C ALA A 39 3.31 -18.51 -41.96
N ASN A 40 3.31 -19.82 -42.18
CA ASN A 40 2.47 -20.50 -43.16
C ASN A 40 1.12 -20.99 -42.60
N ASP A 41 0.87 -20.90 -41.28
CA ASP A 41 -0.43 -21.22 -40.68
C ASP A 41 -1.01 -20.03 -39.87
N PRO A 42 -1.93 -19.24 -40.44
CA PRO A 42 -2.56 -18.12 -39.75
C PRO A 42 -3.43 -18.53 -38.54
N ASN A 43 -3.75 -19.83 -38.37
CA ASN A 43 -4.48 -20.34 -37.20
C ASN A 43 -3.57 -20.70 -36.02
N LEU A 44 -2.26 -20.86 -36.25
CA LEU A 44 -1.27 -21.05 -35.18
C LEU A 44 -0.98 -19.75 -34.42
N LEU A 45 -1.21 -18.58 -35.04
CA LEU A 45 -1.10 -17.28 -34.38
C LEU A 45 -2.36 -16.94 -33.55
N GLY A 46 -2.53 -17.68 -32.45
CA GLY A 46 -3.52 -17.47 -31.42
C GLY A 46 -3.11 -18.16 -30.12
N THR A 47 -3.81 -17.80 -29.03
CA THR A 47 -3.56 -18.19 -27.63
C THR A 47 -2.83 -19.53 -27.40
N LYS A 48 -3.17 -20.62 -28.10
CA LYS A 48 -2.51 -21.94 -27.93
C LYS A 48 -1.00 -21.96 -28.22
N ALA A 49 -0.51 -21.34 -29.29
CA ALA A 49 0.93 -21.32 -29.58
C ALA A 49 1.67 -20.38 -28.62
N ASP A 50 1.04 -19.27 -28.25
CA ASP A 50 1.55 -18.36 -27.21
C ASP A 50 1.69 -19.11 -25.87
N TYR A 51 0.70 -19.92 -25.48
CA TYR A 51 0.78 -20.76 -24.28
C TYR A 51 1.87 -21.82 -24.36
N ALA A 52 1.97 -22.54 -25.48
CA ALA A 52 2.99 -23.59 -25.63
C ALA A 52 4.41 -23.00 -25.49
N LEU A 53 4.65 -21.82 -26.07
CA LEU A 53 5.94 -21.14 -25.95
C LEU A 53 6.19 -20.61 -24.53
N LEU A 54 5.17 -20.06 -23.87
CA LEU A 54 5.27 -19.63 -22.47
C LEU A 54 5.47 -20.82 -21.52
N ASP A 55 4.83 -21.96 -21.76
CA ASP A 55 4.99 -23.18 -20.98
C ASP A 55 6.39 -23.78 -21.17
N SER A 56 6.92 -23.80 -22.40
CA SER A 56 8.31 -24.19 -22.67
C SER A 56 9.31 -23.26 -21.99
N LEU A 57 9.07 -21.94 -22.06
CA LEU A 57 9.86 -20.96 -21.32
C LEU A 57 9.82 -21.22 -19.81
N ARG A 58 8.63 -21.48 -19.25
CA ARG A 58 8.46 -21.76 -17.83
C ARG A 58 9.21 -23.02 -17.38
N ALA A 59 9.24 -24.05 -18.23
CA ALA A 59 9.95 -25.29 -17.93
C ALA A 59 11.48 -25.09 -17.86
N GLU A 60 12.01 -24.15 -18.64
CA GLU A 60 13.45 -23.97 -18.85
C GLU A 60 14.02 -22.72 -18.16
N MET A 61 13.18 -21.79 -17.67
CA MET A 61 13.64 -20.57 -17.00
C MET A 61 14.21 -20.83 -15.61
N TRP A 62 15.34 -20.18 -15.34
CA TRP A 62 16.00 -20.20 -14.04
C TRP A 62 15.60 -18.94 -13.26
N ILE A 63 15.44 -19.07 -11.94
CA ILE A 63 15.19 -17.92 -11.07
C ILE A 63 16.39 -16.97 -11.15
N GLY A 64 16.13 -15.69 -11.40
CA GLY A 64 17.14 -14.63 -11.48
C GLY A 64 17.78 -14.43 -12.85
N ASP A 65 17.33 -15.12 -13.91
CA ASP A 65 17.84 -14.85 -15.27
C ASP A 65 17.38 -13.47 -15.78
N ALA A 66 18.23 -12.47 -15.55
CA ALA A 66 17.97 -11.08 -15.90
C ALA A 66 17.64 -10.89 -17.39
N ARG A 67 18.26 -11.65 -18.31
CA ARG A 67 18.02 -11.48 -19.75
C ARG A 67 16.66 -12.02 -20.18
N ALA A 68 16.27 -13.16 -19.62
CA ALA A 68 14.94 -13.71 -19.84
C ALA A 68 13.87 -12.78 -19.26
N ILE A 69 14.11 -12.21 -18.07
CA ILE A 69 13.22 -11.24 -17.43
C ILE A 69 13.11 -9.95 -18.26
N GLU A 70 14.21 -9.35 -18.71
CA GLU A 70 14.19 -8.17 -19.59
C GLU A 70 13.37 -8.42 -20.85
N SER A 71 13.55 -9.57 -21.47
CA SER A 71 12.85 -9.92 -22.70
C SER A 71 11.35 -10.14 -22.46
N LEU A 72 10.95 -10.73 -21.32
CA LEU A 72 9.55 -10.80 -20.87
C LEU A 72 8.95 -9.41 -20.61
N LEU A 73 9.73 -8.50 -20.02
CA LEU A 73 9.29 -7.12 -19.77
C LEU A 73 9.12 -6.34 -21.07
N GLU A 74 9.99 -6.53 -22.06
CA GLU A 74 9.83 -5.95 -23.40
C GLU A 74 8.56 -6.47 -24.09
N ILE A 75 8.25 -7.76 -23.99
CA ILE A 75 6.97 -8.32 -24.45
C ILE A 75 5.78 -7.62 -23.78
N ALA A 76 5.87 -7.38 -22.46
CA ALA A 76 4.82 -6.70 -21.71
C ALA A 76 4.65 -5.22 -22.09
N LYS A 77 5.69 -4.55 -22.61
CA LYS A 77 5.61 -3.16 -23.09
C LYS A 77 4.89 -3.05 -24.45
N PHE A 78 4.93 -4.08 -25.30
CA PHE A 78 4.27 -4.04 -26.62
C PHE A 78 2.72 -4.00 -26.52
N ARG A 79 2.13 -2.82 -26.76
CA ARG A 79 0.66 -2.61 -26.68
C ARG A 79 -0.18 -3.41 -27.66
N GLU A 80 0.39 -3.78 -28.81
CA GLU A 80 -0.31 -4.56 -29.84
C GLU A 80 -0.26 -6.08 -29.57
N CYS A 81 0.55 -6.51 -28.59
CA CYS A 81 0.48 -7.85 -28.06
C CYS A 81 -0.83 -7.98 -27.27
N THR A 82 -1.51 -9.13 -27.39
CA THR A 82 -2.84 -9.30 -26.77
C THR A 82 -2.74 -9.09 -25.26
N LEU A 83 -3.79 -8.56 -24.62
CA LEU A 83 -3.80 -8.30 -23.17
C LEU A 83 -3.37 -9.55 -22.36
N PHE A 84 -3.74 -10.72 -22.89
CA PHE A 84 -3.39 -12.01 -22.32
C PHE A 84 -1.87 -12.29 -22.37
N SER A 85 -1.20 -12.03 -23.49
CA SER A 85 0.25 -12.27 -23.61
C SER A 85 1.08 -11.30 -22.75
N ARG A 86 0.62 -10.06 -22.56
CA ARG A 86 1.29 -9.08 -21.68
C ARG A 86 1.19 -9.45 -20.21
N THR A 87 0.01 -9.90 -19.77
CA THR A 87 -0.22 -10.31 -18.38
C THR A 87 0.59 -11.56 -18.04
N ALA A 88 0.62 -12.55 -18.95
CA ALA A 88 1.40 -13.77 -18.77
C ALA A 88 2.91 -13.49 -18.73
N ALA A 89 3.42 -12.59 -19.59
CA ALA A 89 4.83 -12.21 -19.58
C ALA A 89 5.24 -11.55 -18.26
N ILE A 90 4.42 -10.63 -17.73
CA ILE A 90 4.62 -10.02 -16.41
C ILE A 90 4.54 -11.06 -15.29
N HIS A 91 3.57 -11.98 -15.34
CA HIS A 91 3.46 -13.05 -14.36
C HIS A 91 4.74 -13.88 -14.31
N MET A 92 5.24 -14.32 -15.46
CA MET A 92 6.48 -15.08 -15.53
C MET A 92 7.69 -14.27 -15.09
N ALA A 93 7.79 -13.00 -15.49
CA ALA A 93 8.87 -12.13 -15.03
C ALA A 93 8.91 -12.06 -13.49
N CYS A 94 7.76 -11.84 -12.85
CA CYS A 94 7.67 -11.82 -11.38
C CYS A 94 7.81 -13.21 -10.73
N GLU A 95 7.44 -14.29 -11.42
CA GLU A 95 7.54 -15.66 -10.92
C GLU A 95 8.99 -16.10 -10.79
N TYR A 96 9.81 -15.72 -11.77
CA TYR A 96 11.22 -16.08 -11.90
C TYR A 96 12.18 -14.96 -11.48
N SER A 97 11.69 -13.80 -11.04
CA SER A 97 12.58 -12.76 -10.51
C SER A 97 13.20 -13.17 -9.18
N ASP A 98 14.48 -12.88 -9.06
CA ASP A 98 15.19 -12.77 -7.80
C ASP A 98 15.19 -11.32 -7.29
N ARG A 99 15.97 -11.07 -6.23
CA ARG A 99 16.07 -9.73 -5.62
C ARG A 99 16.66 -8.68 -6.55
N GLU A 100 17.64 -9.06 -7.39
CA GLU A 100 18.33 -8.13 -8.29
C GLU A 100 17.44 -7.78 -9.49
N SER A 101 16.85 -8.79 -10.12
CA SER A 101 15.97 -8.63 -11.29
C SER A 101 14.60 -8.04 -10.96
N ALA A 102 14.14 -8.09 -9.70
CA ALA A 102 12.95 -7.37 -9.23
C ALA A 102 13.02 -5.85 -9.54
N GLY A 103 14.22 -5.25 -9.48
CA GLY A 103 14.41 -3.84 -9.82
C GLY A 103 14.11 -3.51 -11.29
N LEU A 104 14.34 -4.45 -12.21
CA LEU A 104 14.02 -4.31 -13.63
C LEU A 104 12.49 -4.32 -13.84
N ILE A 105 11.79 -5.16 -13.09
CA ILE A 105 10.32 -5.23 -13.12
C ILE A 105 9.73 -3.91 -12.64
N VAL A 106 10.18 -3.39 -11.49
CA VAL A 106 9.70 -2.10 -10.94
C VAL A 106 9.88 -0.98 -11.97
N GLN A 107 11.04 -0.91 -12.62
CA GLN A 107 11.31 0.07 -13.66
C GLN A 107 10.36 -0.06 -14.84
N ALA A 108 10.22 -1.27 -15.39
CA ALA A 108 9.35 -1.51 -16.53
C ALA A 108 7.88 -1.19 -16.23
N LEU A 109 7.42 -1.51 -15.01
CA LEU A 109 6.08 -1.16 -14.53
C LEU A 109 5.88 0.37 -14.46
N SER A 110 6.89 1.12 -13.97
CA SER A 110 6.86 2.58 -13.94
C SER A 110 6.80 3.17 -15.35
N GLU A 111 7.66 2.71 -16.26
CA GLU A 111 7.66 3.13 -17.67
C GLU A 111 6.28 2.88 -18.31
N MET A 112 5.72 1.67 -18.15
CA MET A 112 4.40 1.30 -18.67
C MET A 112 3.27 2.17 -18.13
N TRP A 113 3.37 2.62 -16.88
CA TRP A 113 2.42 3.54 -16.28
C TRP A 113 2.55 4.96 -16.86
N ASP A 114 3.78 5.47 -16.96
CA ASP A 114 4.07 6.81 -17.47
C ASP A 114 3.64 6.98 -18.93
N GLU A 115 3.72 5.94 -19.74
CA GLU A 115 3.22 6.00 -21.12
C GLU A 115 1.68 5.97 -21.25
N THR A 116 0.96 5.57 -20.20
CA THR A 116 -0.51 5.53 -20.19
C THR A 116 -1.16 6.22 -18.99
N PRO A 117 -0.87 7.52 -18.74
CA PRO A 117 -1.37 8.20 -17.56
C PRO A 117 -2.90 8.22 -17.52
N GLY A 118 -3.48 7.82 -16.39
CA GLY A 118 -4.92 7.91 -16.14
C GLY A 118 -5.79 6.79 -16.71
N LYS A 119 -5.22 5.83 -17.45
CA LYS A 119 -5.89 4.55 -17.74
C LYS A 119 -5.44 3.54 -16.72
N ARG A 120 -6.37 2.85 -16.04
CA ARG A 120 -6.04 1.70 -15.19
C ARG A 120 -5.30 0.67 -16.03
N ASN A 121 -3.98 0.65 -15.93
CA ASN A 121 -3.15 -0.34 -16.58
C ASN A 121 -3.29 -1.63 -15.77
N GLY A 122 -4.29 -2.44 -16.13
CA GLY A 122 -4.64 -3.66 -15.39
C GLY A 122 -3.47 -4.62 -15.22
N ILE A 123 -2.48 -4.57 -16.12
CA ILE A 123 -1.25 -5.37 -16.03
C ILE A 123 -0.35 -4.87 -14.91
N VAL A 124 -0.17 -3.55 -14.78
CA VAL A 124 0.62 -2.96 -13.70
C VAL A 124 -0.07 -3.19 -12.36
N GLN A 125 -1.39 -3.03 -12.30
CA GLN A 125 -2.17 -3.33 -11.09
C GLN A 125 -2.04 -4.80 -10.71
N TYR A 126 -2.14 -5.70 -11.69
CA TYR A 126 -1.96 -7.13 -11.49
C TYR A 126 -0.58 -7.47 -10.93
N ALA A 127 0.48 -6.94 -11.54
CA ALA A 127 1.87 -7.17 -11.11
C ALA A 127 2.07 -6.74 -9.65
N ILE A 128 1.62 -5.53 -9.34
CA ILE A 128 1.78 -4.93 -8.03
C ILE A 128 0.98 -5.71 -6.98
N SER A 129 -0.29 -6.08 -7.24
CA SER A 129 -1.13 -6.81 -6.29
C SER A 129 -0.70 -8.26 -6.04
N ASN A 130 -0.20 -8.97 -7.07
CA ASN A 130 0.09 -10.41 -6.95
C ASN A 130 1.54 -10.72 -6.59
N PHE A 131 2.46 -9.77 -6.78
CA PHE A 131 3.89 -10.00 -6.62
C PHE A 131 4.58 -8.96 -5.73
N SER A 132 3.81 -8.13 -5.02
CA SER A 132 4.33 -7.14 -4.07
C SER A 132 5.36 -7.70 -3.12
N ASP A 133 5.10 -8.85 -2.53
CA ASP A 133 5.89 -9.39 -1.42
C ASP A 133 7.29 -9.77 -1.92
N ARG A 134 7.39 -10.17 -3.19
CA ARG A 134 8.67 -10.48 -3.85
C ARG A 134 9.39 -9.21 -4.31
N LEU A 135 8.64 -8.23 -4.81
CA LEU A 135 9.19 -6.95 -5.25
C LEU A 135 9.56 -6.03 -4.07
N ALA A 136 8.98 -6.27 -2.90
CA ALA A 136 9.21 -5.57 -1.63
C ALA A 136 10.62 -5.81 -1.07
N ASP A 137 11.20 -6.97 -1.34
CA ASP A 137 12.57 -7.30 -0.93
C ASP A 137 13.64 -6.69 -1.85
N SER A 138 13.24 -5.98 -2.91
CA SER A 138 14.17 -5.30 -3.80
C SER A 138 14.69 -3.98 -3.20
N ASP A 139 15.89 -3.58 -3.63
CA ASP A 139 16.46 -2.28 -3.27
C ASP A 139 15.68 -1.09 -3.88
N ARG A 140 14.67 -1.37 -4.72
CA ARG A 140 13.73 -0.40 -5.32
C ARG A 140 12.31 -0.52 -4.78
N SER A 141 12.14 -1.15 -3.62
CA SER A 141 10.85 -1.36 -2.97
C SER A 141 10.08 -0.05 -2.76
N THR A 142 10.77 1.05 -2.42
CA THR A 142 10.16 2.38 -2.33
C THR A 142 9.50 2.82 -3.64
N GLU A 143 10.16 2.64 -4.78
CA GLU A 143 9.64 3.05 -6.09
C GLU A 143 8.37 2.25 -6.45
N LEU A 144 8.33 0.97 -6.07
CA LEU A 144 7.12 0.15 -6.20
C LEU A 144 5.97 0.71 -5.35
N VAL A 145 6.25 1.17 -4.13
CA VAL A 145 5.24 1.78 -3.26
C VAL A 145 4.72 3.09 -3.86
N GLU A 146 5.63 3.96 -4.32
CA GLU A 146 5.26 5.21 -4.98
C GLU A 146 4.41 4.96 -6.23
N LEU A 147 4.79 3.98 -7.05
CA LEU A 147 4.01 3.57 -8.21
C LEU A 147 2.61 3.07 -7.82
N ALA A 148 2.52 2.20 -6.82
CA ALA A 148 1.24 1.67 -6.34
C ALA A 148 0.29 2.77 -5.84
N VAL A 149 0.83 3.77 -5.13
CA VAL A 149 0.07 4.93 -4.65
C VAL A 149 -0.37 5.83 -5.79
N ARG A 150 0.51 6.11 -6.76
CA ARG A 150 0.14 6.85 -7.98
C ARG A 150 -1.01 6.19 -8.74
N MET A 151 -1.17 4.87 -8.61
CA MET A 151 -2.22 4.09 -9.24
C MET A 151 -3.54 4.05 -8.46
N GLY A 152 -3.58 4.53 -7.21
CA GLY A 152 -4.76 4.46 -6.36
C GLY A 152 -5.23 3.03 -6.11
N LEU A 153 -4.29 2.09 -5.92
CA LEU A 153 -4.61 0.71 -5.59
C LEU A 153 -5.26 0.63 -4.20
N ASP A 154 -6.28 -0.22 -4.07
CA ASP A 154 -7.05 -0.36 -2.83
C ASP A 154 -6.14 -0.85 -1.69
N ILE A 155 -5.92 0.04 -0.74
CA ILE A 155 -5.34 -0.10 0.60
C ILE A 155 -5.81 -1.32 1.42
N ASN A 156 -6.98 -1.89 1.15
CA ASN A 156 -7.45 -3.10 1.83
C ASN A 156 -6.87 -4.36 1.19
N ASP A 157 -6.19 -4.23 0.05
CA ASP A 157 -5.32 -5.26 -0.49
C ASP A 157 -4.15 -5.45 0.51
N PRO A 158 -3.97 -6.65 1.09
CA PRO A 158 -2.88 -6.94 2.02
C PRO A 158 -1.50 -6.53 1.50
N SER A 159 -1.32 -6.54 0.16
CA SER A 159 -0.11 -6.11 -0.52
C SER A 159 0.22 -4.62 -0.31
N CYS A 160 -0.77 -3.74 -0.16
CA CYS A 160 -0.56 -2.32 0.08
C CYS A 160 -0.14 -2.04 1.54
N THR A 161 -0.64 -2.83 2.50
CA THR A 161 -0.28 -2.67 3.92
C THR A 161 1.19 -3.00 4.15
N GLN A 162 1.70 -4.09 3.56
CA GLN A 162 3.13 -4.43 3.59
C GLN A 162 3.99 -3.33 2.95
N ARG A 163 3.54 -2.70 1.87
CA ARG A 163 4.28 -1.59 1.21
C ARG A 163 4.47 -0.38 2.12
N TYR A 164 3.47 -0.04 2.92
CA TYR A 164 3.62 1.04 3.91
C TYR A 164 4.57 0.66 5.05
N GLU A 165 4.58 -0.61 5.45
CA GLU A 165 5.55 -1.13 6.41
C GLU A 165 6.98 -1.03 5.88
N ILE A 166 7.21 -1.18 4.57
CA ILE A 166 8.53 -0.94 3.98
C ILE A 166 8.97 0.50 4.22
N ILE A 167 8.18 1.50 3.85
CA ILE A 167 8.56 2.92 4.03
C ILE A 167 8.78 3.25 5.52
N LEU A 168 7.96 2.68 6.41
CA LEU A 168 8.07 2.91 7.84
C LEU A 168 9.30 2.22 8.46
N ASN A 169 9.71 1.06 7.93
CA ASN A 169 10.83 0.26 8.45
C ASN A 169 12.12 0.41 7.63
N GLU A 170 12.11 1.15 6.53
CA GLU A 170 13.28 1.42 5.70
C GLU A 170 14.30 2.23 6.52
N ASP A 171 15.57 1.80 6.48
CA ASP A 171 16.73 2.50 7.04
C ASP A 171 17.02 3.79 6.24
N CYS A 172 16.07 4.72 6.25
CA CYS A 172 16.15 6.02 5.61
C CYS A 172 16.07 7.15 6.65
N PRO A 173 16.70 8.32 6.38
CA PRO A 173 16.57 9.49 7.25
C PRO A 173 15.09 9.93 7.39
N ASP A 174 14.69 10.36 8.58
CA ASP A 174 13.31 10.78 8.88
C ASP A 174 12.78 11.87 7.93
N GLU A 175 13.67 12.76 7.48
CA GLU A 175 13.34 13.81 6.52
C GLU A 175 12.92 13.25 5.16
N LEU A 176 13.67 12.27 4.65
CA LEU A 176 13.36 11.60 3.39
C LEU A 176 12.09 10.75 3.51
N ARG A 177 11.92 10.05 4.64
CA ARG A 177 10.69 9.29 4.93
C ARG A 177 9.47 10.20 4.91
N ARG A 178 9.56 11.36 5.56
CA ARG A 178 8.50 12.37 5.59
C ARG A 178 8.22 12.96 4.22
N GLU A 179 9.25 13.28 3.43
CA GLU A 179 9.08 13.76 2.06
C GLU A 179 8.30 12.77 1.21
N ARG A 180 8.67 11.49 1.27
CA ARG A 180 7.96 10.39 0.57
C ARG A 180 6.51 10.27 1.02
N ILE A 181 6.25 10.23 2.32
CA ILE A 181 4.89 10.20 2.89
C ILE A 181 4.06 11.39 2.40
N MET A 182 4.64 12.59 2.38
CA MET A 182 3.96 13.80 1.89
C MET A 182 3.68 13.77 0.39
N GLY A 183 4.62 13.24 -0.41
CA GLY A 183 4.42 12.99 -1.84
C GLY A 183 3.25 12.04 -2.09
N MET A 184 3.20 10.94 -1.35
CA MET A 184 2.14 9.94 -1.41
C MET A 184 0.78 10.53 -1.07
N ILE A 185 0.69 11.25 0.05
CA ILE A 185 -0.55 11.94 0.45
C ILE A 185 -1.01 12.85 -0.68
N ARG A 186 -0.15 13.68 -1.27
CA ARG A 186 -0.52 14.61 -2.35
C ARG A 186 -1.01 13.90 -3.62
N SER A 187 -0.49 12.72 -3.92
CA SER A 187 -0.85 11.96 -5.12
C SER A 187 -2.11 11.11 -4.97
N ALA A 188 -2.52 10.80 -3.75
CA ALA A 188 -3.61 9.87 -3.44
C ALA A 188 -4.78 10.57 -2.74
N PRO A 189 -5.76 11.12 -3.48
CA PRO A 189 -6.84 11.91 -2.90
C PRO A 189 -7.79 11.08 -2.01
N SER A 190 -8.03 9.81 -2.33
CA SER A 190 -9.12 9.01 -1.72
C SER A 190 -8.66 7.83 -0.86
N ASP A 191 -7.37 7.74 -0.54
CA ASP A 191 -6.80 6.57 0.12
C ASP A 191 -6.81 6.65 1.65
N PHE A 192 -6.56 5.50 2.28
CA PHE A 192 -6.35 5.41 3.72
C PHE A 192 -4.91 5.81 4.07
N VAL A 193 -4.78 6.59 5.12
CA VAL A 193 -3.49 6.93 5.73
C VAL A 193 -3.21 5.91 6.83
N PRO A 194 -2.16 5.07 6.69
CA PRO A 194 -1.70 4.21 7.78
C PRO A 194 -1.41 5.04 9.03
N LEU A 195 -1.75 4.53 10.22
CA LEU A 195 -1.46 5.25 11.46
C LEU A 195 0.03 5.60 11.61
N GLY A 196 0.92 4.68 11.22
CA GLY A 196 2.37 4.93 11.28
C GLY A 196 2.86 6.08 10.40
N PHE A 197 2.11 6.47 9.35
CA PHE A 197 2.45 7.66 8.58
C PHE A 197 2.29 8.93 9.41
N LEU A 198 1.27 8.97 10.26
CA LEU A 198 0.98 10.12 11.11
C LEU A 198 2.11 10.37 12.11
N ASP A 199 2.75 9.30 12.60
CA ASP A 199 3.89 9.36 13.54
C ASP A 199 5.13 10.01 12.91
N CYS A 200 5.25 10.00 11.58
CA CYS A 200 6.38 10.58 10.84
C CYS A 200 6.15 12.05 10.41
N LEU A 201 4.92 12.54 10.53
CA LEU A 201 4.53 13.88 10.11
C LEU A 201 4.62 14.89 11.25
N THR A 202 4.92 16.13 10.91
CA THR A 202 4.87 17.26 11.84
C THR A 202 3.59 18.08 11.63
N VAL A 203 3.33 18.98 12.59
CA VAL A 203 2.25 19.97 12.46
C VAL A 203 2.42 20.83 11.19
N GLN A 204 3.66 21.15 10.80
CA GLN A 204 3.91 21.97 9.60
C GLN A 204 3.57 21.21 8.32
N ASP A 205 3.87 19.91 8.28
CA ASP A 205 3.50 19.06 7.15
C ASP A 205 1.98 18.99 7.00
N ALA A 206 1.26 18.81 8.11
CA ALA A 206 -0.20 18.85 8.11
C ALA A 206 -0.72 20.21 7.59
N ILE A 207 -0.17 21.33 8.04
CA ILE A 207 -0.55 22.67 7.55
C ILE A 207 -0.35 22.79 6.04
N ALA A 208 0.74 22.23 5.49
CA ALA A 208 1.01 22.24 4.06
C ALA A 208 -0.01 21.46 3.22
N LEU A 209 -0.82 20.59 3.83
CA LEU A 209 -1.91 19.87 3.16
C LEU A 209 -3.23 20.65 3.09
N ARG A 210 -3.38 21.75 3.84
CA ARG A 210 -4.62 22.57 3.82
C ARG A 210 -5.09 22.96 2.41
N PRO A 211 -4.22 23.41 1.48
CA PRO A 211 -4.66 23.79 0.14
C PRO A 211 -5.38 22.65 -0.60
N LEU A 212 -5.00 21.40 -0.35
CA LEU A 212 -5.64 20.23 -0.97
C LEU A 212 -7.09 20.07 -0.51
N VAL A 213 -7.41 20.45 0.72
CA VAL A 213 -8.78 20.39 1.26
C VAL A 213 -9.57 21.64 0.93
N LEU A 214 -8.95 22.82 1.09
CA LEU A 214 -9.66 24.10 0.99
C LEU A 214 -9.93 24.54 -0.46
N ASN A 215 -9.11 24.13 -1.43
CA ASN A 215 -9.25 24.54 -2.83
C ASN A 215 -10.19 23.63 -3.65
N HIS A 216 -10.96 22.75 -3.01
CA HIS A 216 -11.87 21.86 -3.75
C HIS A 216 -13.01 22.63 -4.42
N LYS A 217 -12.99 22.64 -5.76
CA LYS A 217 -14.03 23.26 -6.61
C LYS A 217 -15.12 22.29 -7.09
N SER A 218 -14.92 20.97 -6.97
CA SER A 218 -15.89 19.95 -7.39
C SER A 218 -15.94 18.76 -6.42
N THR A 219 -17.09 18.08 -6.40
CA THR A 219 -17.41 16.89 -5.59
C THR A 219 -16.55 15.67 -5.94
N ASP A 220 -16.09 15.58 -7.19
CA ASP A 220 -15.43 14.39 -7.73
C ASP A 220 -13.94 14.26 -7.35
N ALA A 221 -13.37 15.27 -6.69
CA ALA A 221 -11.93 15.33 -6.45
C ALA A 221 -11.53 15.27 -4.96
N ARG A 222 -12.47 15.05 -4.03
CA ARG A 222 -12.27 15.21 -2.56
C ARG A 222 -10.99 14.53 -2.06
N HIS A 223 -10.13 15.32 -1.42
CA HIS A 223 -8.87 14.84 -0.87
C HIS A 223 -9.01 14.27 0.56
N TRP A 224 -9.71 13.14 0.71
CA TRP A 224 -9.92 12.41 1.96
C TRP A 224 -8.65 12.10 2.75
N THR A 225 -7.56 11.75 2.08
CA THR A 225 -6.26 11.46 2.71
C THR A 225 -5.76 12.67 3.50
N ALA A 226 -5.74 13.86 2.87
CA ALA A 226 -5.36 15.11 3.51
C ALA A 226 -6.32 15.47 4.65
N ILE A 227 -7.63 15.29 4.47
CA ILE A 227 -8.62 15.50 5.54
C ILE A 227 -8.31 14.64 6.77
N ARG A 228 -7.96 13.36 6.58
CA ARG A 228 -7.62 12.46 7.68
C ARG A 228 -6.38 12.90 8.44
N VAL A 229 -5.33 13.33 7.73
CA VAL A 229 -4.11 13.88 8.35
C VAL A 229 -4.45 15.14 9.15
N LEU A 230 -5.10 16.12 8.51
CA LEU A 230 -5.50 17.37 9.14
C LEU A 230 -6.41 17.15 10.36
N ALA A 231 -7.30 16.15 10.30
CA ALA A 231 -8.15 15.78 11.42
C ALA A 231 -7.37 15.13 12.57
N HIS A 232 -6.37 14.29 12.27
CA HIS A 232 -5.49 13.74 13.30
C HIS A 232 -4.71 14.84 14.01
N PHE A 233 -4.17 15.82 13.29
CA PHE A 233 -3.48 16.97 13.89
C PHE A 233 -4.40 18.01 14.54
N GLY A 234 -5.71 17.80 14.49
CA GLY A 234 -6.68 18.71 15.10
C GLY A 234 -6.73 20.08 14.44
N ASP A 235 -6.61 20.17 13.12
CA ASP A 235 -6.51 21.45 12.41
C ASP A 235 -7.81 22.29 12.51
N PRO A 236 -7.78 23.47 13.17
CA PRO A 236 -8.99 24.28 13.40
C PRO A 236 -9.49 24.99 12.13
N VAL A 237 -8.62 25.23 11.14
CA VAL A 237 -9.01 25.87 9.87
C VAL A 237 -9.87 24.91 9.06
N VAL A 238 -9.45 23.65 9.00
CA VAL A 238 -10.21 22.58 8.33
C VAL A 238 -11.50 22.28 9.06
N LEU A 239 -11.55 22.32 10.40
CA LEU A 239 -12.80 22.14 11.14
C LEU A 239 -13.91 23.10 10.68
N ALA A 240 -13.60 24.39 10.55
CA ALA A 240 -14.55 25.39 10.09
C ALA A 240 -15.04 25.09 8.66
N TYR A 241 -14.13 24.67 7.78
CA TYR A 241 -14.46 24.25 6.42
C TYR A 241 -15.37 23.02 6.41
N LEU A 242 -15.00 21.94 7.12
CA LEU A 242 -15.77 20.69 7.17
C LEU A 242 -17.18 20.90 7.72
N LYS A 243 -17.35 21.75 8.74
CA LYS A 243 -18.70 22.08 9.28
C LYS A 243 -19.57 22.78 8.26
N ARG A 244 -19.03 23.78 7.54
CA ARG A 244 -19.75 24.48 6.46
C ARG A 244 -20.10 23.50 5.35
N TRP A 245 -19.16 22.67 4.98
CA TRP A 245 -19.31 21.67 3.93
C TRP A 245 -20.38 20.62 4.27
N ARG A 246 -20.34 20.05 5.48
CA ARG A 246 -21.35 19.12 6.02
C ARG A 246 -22.76 19.68 5.95
N ALA A 247 -22.92 20.98 6.20
CA ALA A 247 -24.20 21.67 6.21
C ALA A 247 -24.69 22.05 4.80
N ALA A 248 -23.78 22.42 3.89
CA ALA A 248 -24.11 22.95 2.58
C ALA A 248 -24.23 21.88 1.48
N ASP A 249 -23.49 20.78 1.59
CA ASP A 249 -23.38 19.79 0.51
C ASP A 249 -24.39 18.65 0.70
N SER A 250 -25.51 18.76 -0.02
CA SER A 250 -26.54 17.72 -0.11
C SER A 250 -26.12 16.52 -0.96
N THR A 251 -25.02 16.62 -1.71
CA THR A 251 -24.51 15.54 -2.56
C THR A 251 -23.66 14.52 -1.80
N LEU A 252 -23.29 14.81 -0.54
CA LEU A 252 -22.57 13.86 0.30
C LEU A 252 -23.41 12.60 0.55
N GLY A 253 -22.94 11.47 0.02
CA GLY A 253 -23.49 10.16 0.32
C GLY A 253 -23.39 9.83 1.81
N ARG A 254 -24.13 8.82 2.27
CA ARG A 254 -24.14 8.39 3.68
C ARG A 254 -22.73 8.11 4.22
N THR A 255 -21.91 7.42 3.44
CA THR A 255 -20.53 7.05 3.81
C THR A 255 -19.63 8.27 3.94
N GLU A 256 -19.68 9.16 2.97
CA GLU A 256 -18.85 10.39 2.92
C GLU A 256 -19.23 11.34 4.04
N ARG A 257 -20.53 11.48 4.33
CA ARG A 257 -21.02 12.19 5.50
C ARG A 257 -20.44 11.59 6.77
N GLY A 258 -20.44 10.27 6.90
CA GLY A 258 -19.79 9.58 8.02
C GLY A 258 -18.31 9.92 8.17
N TRP A 259 -17.56 10.03 7.08
CA TRP A 259 -16.14 10.42 7.11
C TRP A 259 -15.93 11.89 7.51
N VAL A 260 -16.76 12.81 7.00
CA VAL A 260 -16.71 14.23 7.40
C VAL A 260 -17.05 14.38 8.88
N ASP A 261 -18.09 13.67 9.33
CA ASP A 261 -18.53 13.66 10.73
C ASP A 261 -17.41 13.17 11.65
N LEU A 262 -16.74 12.09 11.25
CA LEU A 262 -15.59 11.55 11.98
C LEU A 262 -14.43 12.53 12.04
N ALA A 263 -14.08 13.17 10.91
CA ALA A 263 -13.02 14.17 10.86
C ALA A 263 -13.31 15.38 11.75
N ILE A 264 -14.55 15.89 11.73
CA ILE A 264 -15.02 16.95 12.63
C ILE A 264 -14.84 16.51 14.09
N TRP A 265 -15.35 15.33 14.45
CA TRP A 265 -15.26 14.83 15.83
C TRP A 265 -13.81 14.68 16.31
N ARG A 266 -12.92 14.12 15.47
CA ARG A 266 -11.49 13.98 15.79
C ARG A 266 -10.84 15.34 16.06
N ILE A 267 -11.19 16.39 15.32
CA ILE A 267 -10.65 17.71 15.58
C ILE A 267 -11.22 18.27 16.90
N GLU A 268 -12.54 18.19 17.10
CA GLU A 268 -13.20 18.77 18.27
C GLU A 268 -12.79 18.12 19.60
N ILE A 269 -12.53 16.81 19.61
CA ILE A 269 -12.14 16.09 20.82
C ILE A 269 -10.71 16.39 21.26
N GLN A 270 -9.89 16.96 20.37
CA GLN A 270 -8.54 17.42 20.69
C GLN A 270 -8.51 18.87 21.16
N HIS A 271 -9.66 19.57 21.20
CA HIS A 271 -9.77 20.98 21.59
C HIS A 271 -10.86 21.20 22.66
N PRO A 272 -10.49 21.27 23.96
CA PRO A 272 -9.15 21.05 24.51
C PRO A 272 -8.73 19.56 24.53
N PRO A 273 -7.42 19.23 24.55
CA PRO A 273 -6.95 17.85 24.52
C PRO A 273 -7.45 16.99 25.66
N THR A 274 -7.79 17.59 26.81
CA THR A 274 -8.32 16.91 28.00
C THR A 274 -9.62 16.14 27.75
N LYS A 275 -10.37 16.46 26.69
CA LYS A 275 -11.54 15.66 26.28
C LYS A 275 -11.16 14.24 25.83
N LEU A 276 -9.92 14.00 25.37
CA LEU A 276 -9.43 12.66 25.06
C LEU A 276 -9.42 11.75 26.32
N LEU A 277 -9.19 12.31 27.50
CA LEU A 277 -9.25 11.56 28.77
C LEU A 277 -10.68 11.06 29.06
N GLU A 278 -11.70 11.83 28.67
CA GLU A 278 -13.10 11.39 28.78
C GLU A 278 -13.37 10.21 27.83
N CYS A 279 -12.86 10.28 26.60
CA CYS A 279 -12.97 9.17 25.65
C CYS A 279 -12.29 7.90 26.14
N LEU A 280 -11.13 8.04 26.80
CA LEU A 280 -10.42 6.90 27.40
C LEU A 280 -11.21 6.26 28.54
N ARG A 281 -11.86 7.07 29.38
CA ARG A 281 -12.68 6.57 30.49
C ARG A 281 -13.95 5.88 30.02
N TYR A 282 -14.55 6.35 28.92
CA TYR A 282 -15.84 5.90 28.39
C TYR A 282 -15.85 5.58 26.89
N PRO A 283 -14.98 4.68 26.41
CA PRO A 283 -14.81 4.43 24.98
C PRO A 283 -16.08 3.89 24.32
N GLU A 284 -16.94 3.19 25.06
CA GLU A 284 -18.23 2.69 24.57
C GLU A 284 -19.22 3.80 24.17
N LYS A 285 -19.03 5.04 24.67
CA LYS A 285 -19.85 6.19 24.28
C LYS A 285 -19.43 6.78 22.94
N HIS A 286 -18.30 6.32 22.38
CA HIS A 286 -17.68 6.87 21.18
C HIS A 286 -17.59 5.80 20.08
N ALA A 287 -18.76 5.36 19.60
CA ALA A 287 -18.91 4.32 18.57
C ALA A 287 -18.27 4.66 17.21
N TYR A 288 -17.78 5.89 17.03
CA TYR A 288 -17.25 6.40 15.77
C TYR A 288 -15.79 6.02 15.52
N GLU A 289 -15.03 5.56 16.51
CA GLU A 289 -13.58 5.40 16.36
C GLU A 289 -13.00 4.17 17.08
N SER A 290 -11.88 3.67 16.56
CA SER A 290 -11.10 2.64 17.23
C SER A 290 -10.48 3.18 18.53
N PRO A 291 -10.57 2.43 19.65
CA PRO A 291 -9.87 2.77 20.87
C PRO A 291 -8.38 3.04 20.72
N ARG A 292 -7.76 2.39 19.73
CA ARG A 292 -6.36 2.62 19.40
C ARG A 292 -6.06 4.08 19.08
N TRP A 293 -6.90 4.75 18.29
CA TRP A 293 -6.62 6.10 17.82
C TRP A 293 -6.58 7.12 18.96
N PHE A 294 -7.61 7.16 19.83
CA PHE A 294 -7.62 8.15 20.90
C PHE A 294 -6.67 7.81 22.05
N ILE A 295 -6.27 6.55 22.23
CA ILE A 295 -5.16 6.17 23.14
C ILE A 295 -3.85 6.76 22.65
N SER A 296 -3.48 6.48 21.40
CA SER A 296 -2.26 7.02 20.80
C SER A 296 -2.27 8.54 20.81
N ARG A 297 -3.39 9.14 20.41
CA ARG A 297 -3.48 10.61 20.38
C ARG A 297 -3.44 11.27 21.76
N ALA A 298 -4.00 10.64 22.79
CA ALA A 298 -3.88 11.12 24.15
C ALA A 298 -2.43 11.06 24.63
N ALA A 299 -1.71 9.97 24.33
CA ALA A 299 -0.30 9.82 24.69
C ALA A 299 0.59 10.88 24.02
N GLU A 300 0.23 11.32 22.81
CA GLU A 300 0.94 12.38 22.08
C GLU A 300 0.69 13.79 22.65
N LEU A 301 -0.52 14.06 23.16
CA LEU A 301 -0.97 15.42 23.50
C LEU A 301 -1.04 15.73 24.99
N LEU A 302 -1.06 14.72 25.86
CA LEU A 302 -1.32 14.87 27.29
C LEU A 302 -0.17 14.29 28.13
N PRO A 303 0.00 14.75 29.38
CA PRO A 303 0.91 14.11 30.31
C PRO A 303 0.61 12.62 30.45
N VAL A 304 1.65 11.79 30.35
CA VAL A 304 1.56 10.32 30.42
C VAL A 304 0.79 9.85 31.67
N ASP A 305 0.98 10.53 32.80
CA ASP A 305 0.29 10.20 34.05
C ASP A 305 -1.24 10.38 33.96
N ASP A 306 -1.72 11.44 33.31
CA ASP A 306 -3.15 11.67 33.13
C ASP A 306 -3.78 10.59 32.25
N VAL A 307 -3.08 10.22 31.17
CA VAL A 307 -3.52 9.16 30.26
C VAL A 307 -3.55 7.81 30.97
N ARG A 308 -2.52 7.51 31.76
CA ARG A 308 -2.45 6.31 32.60
C ARG A 308 -3.62 6.22 33.57
N ILE A 309 -3.92 7.30 34.30
CA ILE A 309 -5.04 7.35 35.25
C ILE A 309 -6.37 7.11 34.53
N ALA A 310 -6.60 7.77 33.39
CA ALA A 310 -7.82 7.60 32.61
C ALA A 310 -8.01 6.17 32.07
N LEU A 311 -6.90 5.51 31.68
CA LEU A 311 -6.90 4.10 31.31
C LEU A 311 -7.21 3.21 32.51
N GLU A 312 -6.53 3.40 33.65
CA GLU A 312 -6.78 2.64 34.88
C GLU A 312 -8.25 2.74 35.33
N ASP A 313 -8.85 3.93 35.28
CA ASP A 313 -10.29 4.15 35.55
C ASP A 313 -11.18 3.28 34.64
N TYR A 314 -10.88 3.24 33.34
CA TYR A 314 -11.59 2.41 32.38
C TYR A 314 -11.49 0.91 32.73
N PHE A 315 -10.30 0.42 33.05
CA PHE A 315 -10.07 -0.98 33.38
C PHE A 315 -10.76 -1.41 34.67
N LEU A 316 -10.71 -0.56 35.70
CA LEU A 316 -11.42 -0.79 36.96
C LEU A 316 -12.93 -0.91 36.73
N ARG A 317 -13.49 -0.10 35.82
CA ARG A 317 -14.93 -0.08 35.52
C ARG A 317 -15.41 -1.27 34.69
N VAL A 318 -14.68 -1.66 33.66
CA VAL A 318 -15.13 -2.71 32.70
C VAL A 318 -14.84 -4.12 33.22
N GLY A 319 -13.88 -4.28 34.13
CA GLY A 319 -13.50 -5.56 34.71
C GLY A 319 -12.73 -6.47 33.73
N LYS A 320 -11.94 -7.41 34.27
CA LYS A 320 -11.03 -8.28 33.48
C LYS A 320 -11.74 -9.16 32.44
N GLN A 321 -13.02 -9.47 32.61
CA GLN A 321 -13.71 -10.53 31.85
C GLN A 321 -14.33 -10.10 30.51
N ARG A 322 -14.48 -8.79 30.24
CA ARG A 322 -14.97 -8.30 28.93
C ARG A 322 -13.84 -7.99 27.94
N TYR A 323 -12.60 -8.31 28.32
CA TYR A 323 -11.39 -7.98 27.57
C TYR A 323 -11.04 -9.02 26.50
N VAL A 324 -11.98 -9.33 25.61
CA VAL A 324 -11.78 -10.30 24.52
C VAL A 324 -11.42 -9.61 23.18
N GLY A 325 -11.19 -8.30 23.18
CA GLY A 325 -10.65 -7.57 22.02
C GLY A 325 -9.21 -7.16 22.24
N GLY A 326 -8.24 -7.83 21.61
CA GLY A 326 -6.80 -7.53 21.73
C GLY A 326 -6.37 -6.11 21.32
N SER A 327 -7.27 -5.29 20.77
CA SER A 327 -6.96 -3.98 20.18
C SER A 327 -6.55 -2.90 21.19
N ILE A 328 -7.18 -2.83 22.37
CA ILE A 328 -6.81 -1.84 23.40
C ILE A 328 -5.44 -2.19 24.00
N ARG A 329 -5.17 -3.48 24.20
CA ARG A 329 -3.89 -3.95 24.76
C ARG A 329 -2.75 -3.60 23.85
N GLN A 330 -2.88 -3.95 22.57
CA GLN A 330 -1.90 -3.63 21.54
C GLN A 330 -1.69 -2.12 21.43
N ALA A 331 -2.76 -1.32 21.53
CA ALA A 331 -2.64 0.14 21.53
C ALA A 331 -1.85 0.67 22.72
N VAL A 332 -2.12 0.18 23.94
CA VAL A 332 -1.39 0.57 25.15
C VAL A 332 0.07 0.12 25.08
N GLU A 333 0.35 -1.12 24.66
CA GLU A 333 1.72 -1.63 24.51
C GLU A 333 2.51 -0.88 23.43
N ALA A 334 1.85 -0.42 22.35
CA ALA A 334 2.49 0.37 21.30
C ALA A 334 2.73 1.83 21.71
N SER A 335 1.80 2.44 22.45
CA SER A 335 1.87 3.87 22.81
C SER A 335 2.65 4.15 24.11
N PHE A 336 2.95 3.13 24.93
CA PHE A 336 3.71 3.28 26.17
C PHE A 336 4.89 2.30 26.23
N PRO A 337 6.16 2.76 26.18
CA PRO A 337 7.30 1.87 26.40
C PRO A 337 7.23 1.21 27.79
N LYS A 338 7.79 -0.01 27.90
CA LYS A 338 7.75 -0.85 29.12
C LYS A 338 8.15 -0.04 30.37
N GLY A 339 7.24 0.07 31.33
CA GLY A 339 7.52 0.66 32.66
C GLY A 339 6.54 1.74 33.14
N ILE A 340 5.61 2.20 32.30
CA ILE A 340 4.69 3.30 32.65
C ILE A 340 3.50 2.83 33.49
N MET A 341 3.00 1.61 33.25
CA MET A 341 1.91 1.06 34.07
C MET A 341 2.47 0.43 35.34
N SER A 342 1.88 0.78 36.49
CA SER A 342 2.25 0.17 37.76
C SER A 342 2.08 -1.36 37.68
N LYS A 343 2.80 -2.11 38.53
CA LYS A 343 2.62 -3.57 38.62
C LYS A 343 1.15 -3.94 38.85
N GLN A 344 0.42 -3.15 39.65
CA GLN A 344 -1.02 -3.29 39.87
C GLN A 344 -1.83 -2.96 38.61
N GLY A 345 -1.44 -1.94 37.84
CA GLY A 345 -1.94 -1.66 36.51
C GLY A 345 -1.79 -2.91 35.63
N LEU A 346 -0.57 -3.36 35.33
CA LEU A 346 -0.28 -4.53 34.49
C LEU A 346 -0.96 -5.83 34.96
N GLU A 347 -1.09 -6.05 36.27
CA GLU A 347 -1.85 -7.16 36.86
C GLU A 347 -3.36 -7.02 36.62
N ALA A 348 -3.89 -5.79 36.60
CA ALA A 348 -5.25 -5.49 36.16
C ALA A 348 -5.45 -5.77 34.65
N PHE A 349 -4.43 -5.55 33.80
CA PHE A 349 -4.44 -5.90 32.37
C PHE A 349 -4.33 -7.40 32.07
N GLY A 350 -4.08 -8.26 33.06
CA GLY A 350 -3.81 -9.69 32.80
C GLY A 350 -2.54 -9.93 31.98
N VAL A 351 -1.60 -8.98 31.96
CA VAL A 351 -0.35 -9.05 31.20
C VAL A 351 0.66 -10.00 31.83
N VAL A 352 0.54 -10.25 33.14
CA VAL A 352 1.27 -11.33 33.80
C VAL A 352 0.49 -12.62 33.59
N ARG A 353 0.94 -13.47 32.64
CA ARG A 353 0.62 -14.90 32.71
C ARG A 353 1.02 -15.35 34.11
N GLN A 354 0.06 -15.75 34.94
CA GLN A 354 0.39 -16.66 36.04
C GLN A 354 1.07 -17.84 35.36
N ARG A 355 2.39 -18.02 35.62
CA ARG A 355 3.02 -19.29 35.27
C ARG A 355 2.16 -20.35 35.95
N PRO A 356 1.66 -21.35 35.22
CA PRO A 356 1.03 -22.49 35.87
C PRO A 356 2.07 -23.06 36.83
N THR A 357 1.78 -23.03 38.12
CA THR A 357 2.47 -23.89 39.08
C THR A 357 1.91 -25.29 38.86
N TRP A 358 2.56 -26.02 37.97
CA TRP A 358 2.51 -27.49 37.92
C TRP A 358 3.95 -27.99 37.94
#